data_AF-A0A934EV04-F1
#
_entry.id   AF-A0A934EV04-F1
#
_cell.length_a   1.000
_cell.length_b   1.000
_cell.length_c   1.000
_cell.angle_alpha   90.00
_cell.angle_beta   90.00
_cell.angle_gamma   90.00
#
_symmetry.space_group_name_H-M   'P 1'
#
loop_
_entity.id
_entity.type
_entity.pdbx_description
1 polymer ?
#
loop_
_entity_poly.entity_id
_entity_poly.type
_entity_poly.pdbx_seq_one_letter_code
_entity_poly.pdbx_strand_id
1 'polypeptide(L)'
;MAKKPSKESKKDQVLEKLFTICKRKNNFVFHNDLVKDVCKKIGFGNPFDVTKLDNKTKFPDILVKNDYAIIHIGSGKHKFIKGIDKVFHDFEPIQKNIDWQYKRSLLNQYNSSESNILSVANNQRILHHFLFGQDS
;
A
#
# COMPACT_ATOMS: atom_id res chain seq x y z
N MET A 1 -12.52 -9.58 6.65
CA MET A 1 -12.69 -9.36 8.11
C MET A 1 -13.13 -7.92 8.33
N ALA A 2 -14.26 -7.68 9.02
CA ALA A 2 -14.72 -6.34 9.34
C ALA A 2 -13.80 -5.69 10.39
N LYS A 3 -13.41 -4.44 10.15
CA LYS A 3 -12.56 -3.63 11.04
C LYS A 3 -13.28 -3.46 12.39
N LYS A 4 -12.66 -3.87 13.51
CA LYS A 4 -13.14 -3.51 14.86
C LYS A 4 -13.14 -1.97 14.96
N PRO A 5 -14.10 -1.34 15.67
CA PRO A 5 -14.16 0.12 15.79
C PRO A 5 -13.06 0.58 16.75
N SER A 6 -11.85 0.72 16.22
CA SER A 6 -10.76 1.43 16.90
C SER A 6 -10.94 2.92 16.66
N LYS A 7 -10.57 3.73 17.66
CA LYS A 7 -10.38 5.18 17.56
C LYS A 7 -9.84 5.57 16.18
N GLU A 8 -10.61 6.35 15.43
CA GLU A 8 -10.34 6.69 14.04
C GLU A 8 -8.93 7.24 13.86
N SER A 9 -8.15 6.66 12.96
CA SER A 9 -6.74 7.03 12.82
C SER A 9 -6.61 8.46 12.29
N LYS A 10 -5.53 9.16 12.63
CA LYS A 10 -5.27 10.50 12.07
C LYS A 10 -5.19 10.47 10.53
N LYS A 11 -4.70 9.37 9.94
CA LYS A 11 -4.64 9.18 8.49
C LYS A 11 -6.05 9.12 7.91
N ASP A 12 -6.95 8.38 8.57
CA ASP A 12 -8.35 8.30 8.14
C ASP A 12 -9.01 9.68 8.19
N GLN A 13 -8.90 10.39 9.31
CA GLN A 13 -9.46 11.74 9.47
C GLN A 13 -8.99 12.72 8.38
N VAL A 14 -7.71 12.65 7.98
CA VAL A 14 -7.18 13.48 6.88
C VAL A 14 -7.87 13.13 5.56
N LEU A 15 -7.97 11.84 5.23
CA LEU A 15 -8.60 11.36 4.01
C LEU A 15 -10.09 11.70 3.95
N GLU A 16 -10.82 11.53 5.05
CA GLU A 16 -12.24 11.91 5.15
C GLU A 16 -12.43 13.41 4.94
N LYS A 17 -11.54 14.23 5.51
CA LYS A 17 -11.57 15.67 5.36
C LYS A 17 -11.29 16.10 3.93
N LEU A 18 -10.27 15.51 3.28
CA LEU A 18 -9.96 15.74 1.87
C LEU A 18 -11.15 15.39 0.98
N PHE A 19 -11.75 14.23 1.20
CA PHE A 19 -12.92 13.77 0.45
C PHE A 19 -14.11 14.71 0.59
N THR A 20 -14.42 15.13 1.83
CA THR A 20 -15.50 16.07 2.10
C THR A 20 -15.29 17.43 1.42
N ILE A 21 -14.07 17.95 1.44
CA ILE A 21 -13.72 19.20 0.75
C ILE A 21 -13.95 19.06 -0.77
N CYS A 22 -13.49 17.96 -1.35
CA CYS A 22 -13.63 17.66 -2.78
C CYS A 22 -15.10 17.51 -3.18
N LYS A 23 -15.87 16.73 -2.42
CA LYS A 23 -17.30 16.49 -2.63
C LYS A 23 -18.11 17.80 -2.59
N ARG A 24 -17.85 18.67 -1.60
CA ARG A 24 -18.51 19.98 -1.51
C ARG A 24 -18.19 20.90 -2.69
N LYS A 25 -16.99 20.80 -3.25
CA LYS A 25 -16.56 21.57 -4.43
C LYS A 25 -17.03 20.96 -5.76
N ASN A 26 -17.65 19.78 -5.73
CA ASN A 26 -17.90 18.94 -6.90
C ASN A 26 -16.64 18.75 -7.78
N ASN A 27 -15.47 18.72 -7.15
CA ASN A 27 -14.18 18.51 -7.81
C ASN A 27 -13.37 17.52 -6.99
N PHE A 28 -13.21 16.32 -7.54
CA PHE A 28 -12.52 15.21 -6.88
C PHE A 28 -11.01 15.22 -7.08
N VAL A 29 -10.44 16.27 -7.68
CA VAL A 29 -9.00 16.47 -7.84
C VAL A 29 -8.48 17.37 -6.73
N PHE A 30 -7.36 16.99 -6.11
CA PHE A 30 -6.69 17.77 -5.08
C PHE A 30 -5.17 17.75 -5.26
N HIS A 31 -4.50 18.79 -4.77
CA HIS A 31 -3.04 18.94 -4.84
C HIS A 31 -2.39 18.64 -3.48
N ASN A 32 -1.10 18.30 -3.48
CA ASN A 32 -0.29 18.09 -2.28
C ASN A 32 -0.36 19.23 -1.27
N ASP A 33 -0.55 20.47 -1.72
CA ASP A 33 -0.65 21.61 -0.80
C ASP A 33 -1.91 21.51 0.07
N LEU A 34 -3.02 21.06 -0.49
CA LEU A 34 -4.23 20.78 0.30
C LEU A 34 -3.98 19.64 1.30
N VAL A 35 -3.24 18.61 0.89
CA VAL A 35 -2.88 17.49 1.78
C VAL A 35 -2.06 18.00 2.96
N LYS A 36 -1.04 18.82 2.72
CA LYS A 36 -0.20 19.43 3.77
C LYS A 36 -1.03 20.28 4.73
N ASP A 37 -1.93 21.11 4.22
CA ASP A 37 -2.80 21.97 5.03
C ASP A 37 -3.72 21.16 5.96
N VAL A 38 -4.33 20.10 5.43
CA VAL A 38 -5.21 19.23 6.21
C VAL A 38 -4.40 18.42 7.23
N CYS A 39 -3.24 17.89 6.85
CA CYS A 39 -2.33 17.18 7.77
C CYS A 39 -1.91 18.06 8.93
N LYS A 40 -1.53 19.32 8.68
CA LYS A 40 -1.15 20.28 9.72
C LYS A 40 -2.29 20.53 10.71
N LYS A 41 -3.52 20.68 10.20
CA LYS A 41 -4.72 20.92 11.04
C LYS A 41 -5.06 19.73 11.93
N ILE A 42 -4.86 18.51 11.45
CA ILE A 42 -5.16 17.26 12.19
C ILE A 42 -3.95 16.79 13.03
N GLY A 43 -2.75 17.30 12.74
CA GLY A 43 -1.51 16.88 13.39
C GLY A 43 -1.03 15.51 12.89
N PHE A 44 -1.16 15.23 11.59
CA PHE A 44 -0.55 14.08 10.93
C PHE A 44 0.86 14.43 10.42
N GLY A 45 1.86 13.63 10.80
CA GLY A 45 3.27 14.00 10.60
C GLY A 45 3.73 14.00 9.14
N ASN A 46 3.39 12.97 8.37
CA ASN A 46 3.92 12.78 7.01
C ASN A 46 2.86 12.98 5.92
N PRO A 47 2.67 14.19 5.36
CA PRO A 47 1.65 14.43 4.35
C PRO A 47 1.82 13.61 3.06
N PHE A 48 3.04 13.17 2.73
CA PHE A 48 3.32 12.38 1.52
C PHE A 48 2.92 10.90 1.63
N ASP A 49 2.62 10.43 2.84
CA ASP A 49 2.17 9.05 3.08
C ASP A 49 0.64 8.92 3.08
N VAL A 50 -0.09 10.00 3.35
CA VAL A 50 -1.55 9.98 3.52
C VAL A 50 -2.26 9.37 2.32
N THR A 51 -1.86 9.77 1.12
CA THR A 51 -2.50 9.34 -0.13
C THR A 51 -2.00 7.99 -0.65
N LYS A 52 -1.02 7.39 0.01
CA LYS A 52 -0.46 6.08 -0.33
C LYS A 52 -1.18 5.01 0.48
N LEU A 53 -2.01 4.24 -0.22
CA LEU A 53 -2.79 3.14 0.33
C LEU A 53 -2.54 1.91 -0.54
N ASP A 54 -2.04 0.84 0.08
CA ASP A 54 -1.61 -0.40 -0.55
C ASP A 54 -2.70 -1.49 -0.56
N ASN A 55 -3.76 -1.34 0.24
CA ASN A 55 -4.88 -2.28 0.26
C ASN A 55 -6.19 -1.61 0.71
N LYS A 56 -7.33 -2.27 0.40
CA LYS A 56 -8.68 -1.79 0.70
C LYS A 56 -8.94 -1.58 2.20
N THR A 57 -8.31 -2.37 3.08
CA THR A 57 -8.59 -2.31 4.54
C THR A 57 -8.04 -1.05 5.21
N LYS A 58 -7.08 -0.38 4.55
CA LYS A 58 -6.49 0.89 4.98
C LYS A 58 -7.32 2.11 4.57
N PHE A 59 -8.38 1.94 3.79
CA PHE A 59 -9.27 3.05 3.45
C PHE A 59 -10.19 3.39 4.63
N PRO A 60 -10.55 4.68 4.80
CA PRO A 60 -11.63 5.10 5.68
C PRO A 60 -12.97 4.56 5.18
N ASP A 61 -13.88 4.31 6.12
CA ASP A 61 -15.22 3.78 5.83
C ASP A 61 -16.00 4.64 4.84
N ILE A 62 -15.86 5.96 4.90
CA ILE A 62 -16.54 6.85 3.95
C ILE A 62 -16.13 6.59 2.50
N LEU A 63 -14.85 6.27 2.24
CA LEU A 63 -14.39 5.99 0.89
C LEU A 63 -14.87 4.62 0.42
N VAL A 64 -14.79 3.61 1.29
CA VAL A 64 -15.27 2.25 0.98
C VAL A 64 -16.76 2.26 0.69
N LYS A 65 -17.57 2.89 1.57
CA LYS A 65 -19.04 2.96 1.42
C LYS A 65 -19.49 3.75 0.19
N ASN A 66 -18.70 4.71 -0.27
CA ASN A 66 -19.02 5.52 -1.45
C ASN A 66 -18.33 4.99 -2.72
N ASP A 67 -17.67 3.83 -2.67
CA ASP A 67 -16.93 3.22 -3.80
C ASP A 67 -15.86 4.15 -4.38
N TYR A 68 -15.00 4.74 -3.54
CA TYR A 68 -13.92 5.61 -3.99
C TYR A 68 -12.52 5.07 -3.66
N ALA A 69 -11.62 5.14 -4.63
CA ALA A 69 -10.18 5.00 -4.47
C ALA A 69 -9.46 6.33 -4.72
N ILE A 70 -8.17 6.40 -4.38
CA ILE A 70 -7.31 7.56 -4.62
C ILE A 70 -6.22 7.16 -5.59
N ILE A 71 -6.03 7.95 -6.65
CA ILE A 71 -4.93 7.78 -7.59
C ILE A 71 -4.09 9.06 -7.68
N HIS A 72 -2.79 8.90 -7.87
CA HIS A 72 -1.91 10.00 -8.24
C HIS A 72 -1.97 10.21 -9.75
N ILE A 73 -2.21 11.44 -10.20
CA ILE A 73 -2.36 11.79 -11.63
C ILE A 73 -1.19 12.65 -12.15
N GLY A 74 -0.10 12.75 -11.39
CA GLY A 74 1.10 13.51 -11.75
C GLY A 74 1.13 14.94 -11.21
N SER A 75 2.31 15.56 -11.23
CA SER A 75 2.55 16.95 -10.81
C SER A 75 1.97 17.28 -9.43
N GLY A 76 2.06 16.35 -8.48
CA GLY A 76 1.53 16.52 -7.12
C GLY A 76 0.00 16.50 -7.00
N LYS A 77 -0.71 16.18 -8.09
CA LYS A 77 -2.17 16.08 -8.11
C LYS A 77 -2.64 14.65 -7.91
N HIS A 78 -3.76 14.54 -7.20
CA HIS A 78 -4.42 13.30 -6.86
C HIS A 78 -5.90 13.40 -7.23
N LYS A 79 -6.55 12.27 -7.47
CA LYS A 79 -7.98 12.21 -7.80
C LYS A 79 -8.66 11.10 -7.02
N PHE A 80 -9.83 11.40 -6.46
CA PHE A 80 -10.77 10.38 -6.04
C PHE A 80 -11.49 9.82 -7.27
N ILE A 81 -11.41 8.51 -7.49
CA ILE A 81 -12.06 7.81 -8.60
C ILE A 81 -13.03 6.76 -8.07
N LYS A 82 -14.07 6.44 -8.85
CA LYS A 82 -15.00 5.37 -8.50
C LYS A 82 -14.47 3.98 -8.88
N GLY A 83 -14.92 2.95 -8.18
CA GLY A 83 -14.55 1.55 -8.42
C GLY A 83 -13.33 1.13 -7.61
N ILE A 84 -13.42 1.15 -6.28
CA ILE A 84 -12.32 0.76 -5.39
C ILE A 84 -11.84 -0.68 -5.65
N ASP A 85 -12.78 -1.58 -5.97
CA ASP A 85 -12.49 -2.97 -6.27
C ASP A 85 -11.74 -3.20 -7.59
N LYS A 86 -11.72 -2.20 -8.48
CA LYS A 86 -10.94 -2.25 -9.73
C LYS A 86 -9.50 -1.79 -9.54
N VAL A 87 -9.21 -1.08 -8.45
CA VAL A 87 -7.86 -0.56 -8.15
C VAL A 87 -7.04 -1.57 -7.37
N PHE A 88 -7.69 -2.34 -6.50
CA PHE A 88 -7.03 -3.33 -5.65
C PHE A 88 -7.49 -4.74 -6.03
N HIS A 89 -6.53 -5.56 -6.41
CA HIS A 89 -6.74 -6.98 -6.67
C HIS A 89 -6.66 -7.76 -5.35
N ASP A 90 -7.67 -8.59 -5.10
CA ASP A 90 -7.64 -9.56 -4.02
C ASP A 90 -6.93 -10.80 -4.56
N PHE A 91 -5.71 -11.05 -4.07
CA PHE A 91 -4.90 -12.20 -4.50
C PHE A 91 -5.60 -13.52 -4.22
N GLU A 92 -5.36 -14.50 -5.09
CA GLU A 92 -5.85 -15.85 -4.90
C GLU A 92 -5.26 -16.48 -3.63
N PRO A 93 -5.99 -17.42 -2.99
CA PRO A 93 -5.44 -18.19 -1.89
C PRO A 93 -4.14 -18.91 -2.29
N ILE A 94 -3.18 -18.97 -1.36
CA ILE A 94 -1.93 -19.71 -1.58
C ILE A 94 -2.26 -21.18 -1.85
N GLN A 95 -1.96 -21.65 -3.06
CA GLN A 95 -2.28 -23.02 -3.48
C GLN A 95 -1.25 -24.04 -2.98
N LYS A 96 0.03 -23.64 -2.88
CA LYS A 96 1.14 -24.52 -2.52
C LYS A 96 2.12 -23.77 -1.63
N ASN A 97 2.49 -24.39 -0.53
CA ASN A 97 3.61 -23.96 0.29
C ASN A 97 4.81 -24.87 0.01
N ILE A 98 5.99 -24.28 -0.09
CA ILE A 98 7.25 -25.02 -0.22
C ILE A 98 8.04 -24.70 1.03
N ASP A 99 8.38 -25.74 1.78
CA ASP A 99 9.29 -25.60 2.90
C ASP A 99 10.73 -25.52 2.38
N TRP A 100 11.27 -24.30 2.32
CA TRP A 100 12.61 -24.04 1.81
C TRP A 100 13.63 -24.03 2.93
N GLN A 101 14.31 -25.15 3.12
CA GLN A 101 15.34 -25.28 4.15
C GLN A 101 16.57 -24.45 3.80
N TYR A 102 16.82 -23.39 4.59
CA TYR A 102 17.96 -22.50 4.39
C TYR A 102 19.29 -23.24 4.60
N LYS A 103 20.14 -23.23 3.58
CA LYS A 103 21.51 -23.75 3.64
C LYS A 103 22.50 -22.60 3.67
N ARG A 104 23.09 -22.33 4.84
CA ARG A 104 24.08 -21.27 4.99
C ARG A 104 25.27 -21.51 4.04
N SER A 105 25.53 -20.56 3.14
CA SER A 105 26.75 -20.54 2.31
C SER A 105 27.79 -19.60 2.92
N LEU A 106 29.05 -19.71 2.44
CA LEU A 106 30.14 -18.81 2.82
C LEU A 106 29.82 -17.33 2.52
N LEU A 107 29.02 -17.08 1.48
CA LEU A 107 28.63 -15.72 1.06
C LEU A 107 27.55 -15.11 1.97
N ASN A 108 26.87 -15.91 2.79
CA ASN A 108 25.79 -15.45 3.68
C ASN A 108 26.29 -14.90 5.03
N GLN A 109 27.59 -14.62 5.18
CA GLN A 109 28.16 -14.05 6.42
C GLN A 109 28.03 -12.53 6.52
N TYR A 110 27.71 -11.83 5.42
CA TYR A 110 27.65 -10.36 5.36
C TYR A 110 26.19 -9.84 5.33
N ASN A 111 25.32 -10.47 6.13
CA ASN A 111 23.87 -10.30 6.08
C ASN A 111 23.36 -9.04 6.83
N SER A 112 23.80 -7.84 6.47
CA SER A 112 23.38 -6.60 7.15
C SER A 112 22.55 -5.63 6.28
N SER A 113 22.33 -5.90 5.00
CA SER A 113 21.61 -4.99 4.09
C SER A 113 20.38 -5.60 3.41
N GLU A 114 19.43 -4.76 3.01
CA GLU A 114 18.22 -5.20 2.25
C GLU A 114 18.58 -5.87 0.92
N SER A 115 19.62 -5.38 0.23
CA SER A 115 20.11 -5.97 -1.03
C SER A 115 20.58 -7.42 -0.89
N ASN A 116 20.87 -7.88 0.34
CA ASN A 116 21.25 -9.25 0.60
C ASN A 116 20.13 -10.26 0.33
N ILE A 117 18.86 -9.86 0.40
CA ILE A 117 17.76 -10.82 0.19
C ILE A 117 17.78 -11.41 -1.23
N LEU A 118 18.21 -10.62 -2.22
CA LEU A 118 18.38 -11.08 -3.60
C LEU A 118 19.56 -12.06 -3.71
N SER A 119 20.66 -11.78 -3.02
CA SER A 119 21.82 -12.69 -2.95
C SER A 119 21.43 -14.02 -2.30
N VAL A 120 20.71 -13.99 -1.18
CA VAL A 120 20.18 -15.19 -0.52
C VAL A 120 19.25 -15.94 -1.46
N ALA A 121 18.28 -15.28 -2.08
CA ALA A 121 17.32 -15.92 -2.98
C ALA A 121 18.01 -16.55 -4.21
N ASN A 122 19.05 -15.90 -4.74
CA ASN A 122 19.83 -16.45 -5.85
C ASN A 122 20.73 -17.62 -5.41
N ASN A 123 21.51 -17.45 -4.34
CA ASN A 123 22.45 -18.46 -3.83
C ASN A 123 21.74 -19.71 -3.31
N GLN A 124 20.53 -19.54 -2.76
CA GLN A 124 19.68 -20.65 -2.37
C GLN A 124 18.91 -21.24 -3.55
N ARG A 125 19.07 -20.76 -4.79
CA ARG A 125 18.30 -21.19 -5.98
C ARG A 125 16.78 -21.04 -5.84
N ILE A 126 16.29 -20.15 -4.96
CA ILE A 126 14.86 -19.84 -4.81
C ILE A 126 14.34 -19.18 -6.09
N LEU A 127 15.04 -18.17 -6.61
CA LEU A 127 14.66 -17.50 -7.86
C LEU A 127 14.69 -18.46 -9.05
N HIS A 128 15.71 -19.31 -9.10
CA HIS A 128 15.84 -20.32 -10.14
C HIS A 128 14.68 -21.32 -10.09
N HIS A 129 14.37 -21.85 -8.90
CA HIS A 129 13.25 -22.75 -8.70
C HIS A 129 11.91 -22.09 -9.04
N PHE A 130 11.75 -20.82 -8.72
CA PHE A 130 10.53 -20.06 -9.05
C PHE A 130 10.36 -19.88 -10.57
N LEU A 131 11.44 -19.57 -11.31
CA LEU A 131 11.38 -19.29 -12.74
C LEU A 131 11.38 -20.54 -13.62
N PHE A 132 12.14 -21.58 -13.24
CA PHE A 132 12.41 -22.75 -14.09
C PHE A 132 11.94 -24.07 -13.47
N GLY A 133 11.51 -24.07 -12.21
CA GLY A 133 11.22 -25.30 -11.48
C GLY A 133 12.49 -26.02 -11.01
N GLN A 134 12.39 -27.32 -10.78
CA GLN A 134 13.56 -28.14 -10.45
C GLN A 134 14.32 -28.49 -11.73
N ASP A 135 15.63 -28.23 -11.74
CA ASP A 135 16.52 -28.82 -12.75
C ASP A 135 16.40 -30.35 -12.64
N SER A 136 15.93 -30.99 -13.71
CA SER A 136 15.90 -32.45 -13.88
C SER A 136 17.28 -33.00 -14.17
#